data_AF-A0A661WEK1-F1
#
_entry.id   AF-A0A661WEK1-F1
#
_cell.length_a   1.000
_cell.length_b   1.000
_cell.length_c   1.000
_cell.angle_alpha   90.00
_cell.angle_beta   90.00
_cell.angle_gamma   90.00
#
_symmetry.space_group_name_H-M   'P 1'
#
loop_
_entity.id
_entity.type
_entity.pdbx_description
1 polymer ?
#
loop_
_entity_poly.entity_id
_entity_poly.type
_entity_poly.pdbx_seq_one_letter_code
_entity_poly.pdbx_strand_id
1 'polypeptide(L)'
;MSENEDNEELSLRDELEAAIEAEESTDEEQTEAEDTTEEAEATENESGEPEPEPEPTKEQEPIGDAEGSTTPPGINAPIGFTPQAREQWASVPDVVKEQIQKREQEIEVAVRGVAESRRTHKAITDLSNSYASVMAAEGAENPMQAIEGMFKTVAELRVGSPQQAAGKMAQLIQHYGVDIQMLDQALSGQEVQSTEVSQMQQMLDQRLAPLQQMYQQQQQGQQVQQQQAQQQVNDELKTFSDSAEFINDVRYDMADLIDMASKQGRKMTFQDAYDKCCAMNPNISKVLADRATAQQLTSSGEAVARKRNANSSLSANSGGASTTPKDLSLRGELESLWDGYE
;
A
#
# COMPACT_ATOMS: atom_id res chain seq x y z
N MET A 1 -3.18 -14.14 51.58
CA MET A 1 -4.62 -14.45 51.45
C MET A 1 -5.22 -13.23 50.79
N SER A 2 -5.25 -13.21 49.45
CA SER A 2 -6.33 -13.75 48.60
C SER A 2 -7.54 -12.81 48.64
N GLU A 3 -8.21 -12.38 47.57
CA GLU A 3 -8.15 -12.59 46.12
C GLU A 3 -9.25 -11.68 45.51
N ASN A 4 -9.21 -11.50 44.18
CA ASN A 4 -10.27 -11.09 43.24
C ASN A 4 -10.57 -9.60 42.96
N GLU A 5 -9.89 -9.15 41.90
CA GLU A 5 -10.44 -8.57 40.65
C GLU A 5 -11.96 -8.73 40.43
N ASP A 6 -12.62 -7.62 40.05
CA ASP A 6 -13.62 -7.58 38.98
C ASP A 6 -13.70 -6.13 38.43
N ASN A 7 -13.13 -5.96 37.25
CA ASN A 7 -13.16 -4.78 36.41
C ASN A 7 -14.31 -4.99 35.40
N GLU A 8 -15.48 -4.42 35.66
CA GLU A 8 -16.57 -4.39 34.67
C GLU A 8 -16.37 -3.19 33.74
N GLU A 9 -15.81 -3.50 32.58
CA GLU A 9 -15.80 -2.68 31.37
C GLU A 9 -17.25 -2.41 30.93
N LEU A 10 -17.74 -1.20 31.19
CA LEU A 10 -18.88 -0.64 30.46
C LEU A 10 -18.43 -0.44 29.00
N SER A 11 -18.93 -1.32 28.14
CA SER A 11 -18.40 -1.54 26.81
C SER A 11 -18.71 -0.37 25.86
N LEU A 12 -17.73 -0.04 25.02
CA LEU A 12 -17.77 0.90 23.89
C LEU A 12 -18.99 0.80 22.96
N ARG A 13 -19.84 -0.23 23.11
CA ARG A 13 -21.13 -0.37 22.41
C ARG A 13 -22.19 0.60 22.91
N ASP A 14 -22.30 0.81 24.22
CA ASP A 14 -23.34 1.68 24.79
C ASP A 14 -23.09 3.16 24.42
N GLU A 15 -21.82 3.53 24.27
CA GLU A 15 -21.41 4.88 23.88
C GLU A 15 -21.58 5.12 22.35
N LEU A 16 -21.48 4.06 21.54
CA LEU A 16 -21.72 4.13 20.10
C LEU A 16 -23.21 4.17 19.77
N GLU A 17 -24.05 3.45 20.52
CA GLU A 17 -25.51 3.43 20.33
C GLU A 17 -26.13 4.80 20.69
N ALA A 18 -25.64 5.44 21.75
CA ALA A 18 -26.03 6.80 22.11
C ALA A 18 -25.65 7.87 21.07
N ALA A 19 -24.56 7.66 20.31
CA ALA A 19 -24.13 8.59 19.27
C ALA A 19 -24.95 8.47 17.97
N ILE A 20 -25.47 7.27 17.68
CA ILE A 20 -26.29 7.01 16.48
C ILE A 20 -27.73 7.53 16.69
N GLU A 21 -28.30 7.38 17.89
CA GLU A 21 -29.64 7.89 18.21
C GLU A 21 -29.69 9.42 18.26
N ALA A 22 -28.55 10.08 18.52
CA ALA A 22 -28.43 11.53 18.43
C ALA A 22 -28.47 12.06 16.98
N GLU A 23 -27.94 11.31 16.01
CA GLU A 23 -28.00 11.72 14.58
C GLU A 23 -29.35 11.42 13.92
N GLU A 24 -30.08 10.39 14.34
CA GLU A 24 -31.39 10.05 13.74
C GLU A 24 -32.50 11.05 14.11
N SER A 25 -32.26 11.94 15.08
CA SER A 25 -33.21 12.97 15.52
C SER A 25 -33.08 14.34 14.82
N THR A 26 -32.14 14.49 13.86
CA THR A 26 -31.85 15.80 13.23
C THR A 26 -32.41 15.94 11.80
N ASP A 27 -33.03 14.90 11.23
CA ASP A 27 -33.43 14.88 9.81
C ASP A 27 -34.95 15.06 9.56
N GLU A 28 -35.67 15.67 10.51
CA GLU A 28 -37.07 16.09 10.34
C GLU A 28 -37.25 17.59 10.53
N GLU A 29 -36.72 18.42 9.62
CA GLU A 29 -37.35 19.70 9.25
C GLU A 29 -36.65 20.32 8.03
N GLN A 30 -37.33 20.30 6.88
CA GLN A 30 -37.66 21.48 6.06
C GLN A 30 -37.75 21.16 4.56
N THR A 31 -38.98 20.86 4.13
CA THR A 31 -39.48 20.92 2.75
C THR A 31 -39.92 22.34 2.38
N GLU A 32 -39.44 22.89 1.26
CA GLU A 32 -40.13 23.79 0.29
C GLU A 32 -39.08 24.36 -0.68
N ALA A 33 -39.05 23.96 -1.95
CA ALA A 33 -39.76 24.54 -3.11
C ALA A 33 -39.15 25.87 -3.61
N GLU A 34 -38.51 25.85 -4.78
CA GLU A 34 -38.88 26.77 -5.89
C GLU A 34 -38.28 26.35 -7.24
N ASP A 35 -39.20 26.28 -8.20
CA ASP A 35 -39.04 26.20 -9.66
C ASP A 35 -38.65 27.58 -10.19
N THR A 36 -37.72 27.66 -11.16
CA THR A 36 -37.80 28.67 -12.24
C THR A 36 -36.93 28.21 -13.42
N THR A 37 -37.61 28.06 -14.54
CA THR A 37 -37.11 27.94 -15.90
C THR A 37 -36.75 29.34 -16.43
N GLU A 38 -35.57 29.55 -17.03
CA GLU A 38 -35.42 30.59 -18.05
C GLU A 38 -34.32 30.24 -19.07
N GLU A 39 -34.68 30.49 -20.32
CA GLU A 39 -34.09 30.16 -21.60
C GLU A 39 -33.38 31.41 -22.16
N ALA A 40 -32.19 31.28 -22.76
CA ALA A 40 -31.69 32.22 -23.78
C ALA A 40 -30.46 31.68 -24.55
N GLU A 41 -30.71 31.34 -25.82
CA GLU A 41 -29.93 31.56 -27.05
C GLU A 41 -28.42 31.94 -26.95
N ALA A 42 -27.52 31.13 -27.50
CA ALA A 42 -27.09 31.06 -28.91
C ALA A 42 -26.08 32.14 -29.33
N THR A 43 -24.85 31.73 -29.68
CA THR A 43 -24.14 32.22 -30.87
C THR A 43 -23.16 31.17 -31.39
N GLU A 44 -23.32 30.91 -32.67
CA GLU A 44 -22.64 30.00 -33.57
C GLU A 44 -21.39 30.68 -34.16
N ASN A 45 -20.28 29.95 -34.33
CA ASN A 45 -19.41 30.17 -35.48
C ASN A 45 -18.59 28.91 -35.86
N GLU A 46 -18.89 28.42 -37.06
CA GLU A 46 -18.11 27.63 -38.03
C GLU A 46 -16.57 27.84 -38.00
N SER A 47 -15.67 27.01 -38.54
CA SER A 47 -15.65 25.76 -39.33
C SER A 47 -14.15 25.43 -39.54
N GLY A 48 -13.78 24.16 -39.78
CA GLY A 48 -12.46 23.84 -40.30
C GLY A 48 -12.02 22.38 -40.18
N GLU A 49 -12.58 21.51 -41.02
CA GLU A 49 -12.00 20.20 -41.37
C GLU A 49 -11.12 20.35 -42.63
N PRO A 50 -10.04 19.57 -42.78
CA PRO A 50 -10.07 18.51 -43.81
C PRO A 50 -9.24 17.24 -43.50
N GLU A 51 -9.80 16.08 -43.83
CA GLU A 51 -9.13 14.78 -44.14
C GLU A 51 -8.79 14.70 -45.66
N PRO A 52 -8.11 13.67 -46.25
CA PRO A 52 -7.39 12.50 -45.69
C PRO A 52 -6.02 12.14 -46.38
N GLU A 53 -5.27 11.19 -45.75
CA GLU A 53 -4.34 10.10 -46.23
C GLU A 53 -3.39 10.23 -47.45
N PRO A 54 -2.23 9.49 -47.54
CA PRO A 54 -2.16 8.01 -47.42
C PRO A 54 -0.91 7.36 -46.76
N GLU A 55 -1.14 6.11 -46.33
CA GLU A 55 -0.16 5.06 -45.97
C GLU A 55 0.54 4.44 -47.21
N PRO A 56 1.68 3.70 -47.09
CA PRO A 56 1.61 2.30 -46.65
C PRO A 56 2.80 1.76 -45.80
N THR A 57 2.43 1.04 -44.73
CA THR A 57 2.86 -0.30 -44.29
C THR A 57 4.24 -0.86 -44.73
N LYS A 58 5.06 -1.28 -43.74
CA LYS A 58 5.65 -2.64 -43.69
C LYS A 58 6.06 -3.09 -42.27
N GLU A 59 5.25 -4.01 -41.74
CA GLU A 59 5.61 -5.26 -41.05
C GLU A 59 6.74 -5.22 -40.00
N GLN A 60 6.33 -5.21 -38.72
CA GLN A 60 6.98 -6.03 -37.69
C GLN A 60 5.92 -6.86 -36.96
N GLU A 61 6.06 -8.18 -37.11
CA GLU A 61 5.27 -9.24 -36.50
C GLU A 61 5.34 -9.17 -34.96
N PRO A 62 4.23 -9.43 -34.24
CA PRO A 62 4.28 -9.79 -32.83
C PRO A 62 4.15 -11.31 -32.70
N ILE A 63 5.23 -12.02 -32.37
CA ILE A 63 5.12 -13.41 -31.90
C ILE A 63 6.15 -13.67 -30.79
N GLY A 64 5.65 -14.20 -29.68
CA GLY A 64 6.44 -14.71 -28.56
C GLY A 64 5.55 -15.20 -27.43
N ASP A 65 4.66 -16.14 -27.75
CA ASP A 65 3.74 -16.88 -26.87
C ASP A 65 4.20 -17.09 -25.42
N ALA A 66 3.36 -16.65 -24.49
CA ALA A 66 3.11 -17.35 -23.24
C ALA A 66 1.65 -17.85 -23.31
N GLU A 67 1.47 -19.08 -23.77
CA GLU A 67 0.18 -19.77 -23.71
C GLU A 67 -0.26 -19.90 -22.24
N GLY A 68 -1.33 -19.20 -21.89
CA GLY A 68 -1.97 -19.30 -20.58
C GLY A 68 -3.06 -18.26 -20.38
N SER A 69 -4.28 -18.61 -20.81
CA SER A 69 -5.55 -17.88 -20.58
C SER A 69 -5.81 -16.66 -21.46
N THR A 70 -6.50 -16.89 -22.57
CA THR A 70 -7.24 -15.85 -23.29
C THR A 70 -8.42 -15.38 -22.42
N THR A 71 -8.22 -14.32 -21.64
CA THR A 71 -9.35 -13.54 -21.10
C THR A 71 -9.61 -12.39 -22.08
N PRO A 72 -10.86 -12.14 -22.53
CA PRO A 72 -11.17 -10.91 -23.26
C PRO A 72 -10.78 -9.69 -22.40
N PRO A 73 -10.56 -8.48 -22.98
CA PRO A 73 -10.22 -7.30 -22.19
C PRO A 73 -11.44 -6.91 -21.35
N GLY A 74 -11.53 -7.53 -20.16
CA GLY A 74 -12.57 -7.33 -19.17
C GLY A 74 -12.01 -6.62 -17.95
N ILE A 75 -12.90 -6.02 -17.17
CA ILE A 75 -12.58 -5.37 -15.90
C ILE A 75 -11.77 -6.35 -15.04
N ASN A 76 -10.55 -5.96 -14.64
CA ASN A 76 -9.69 -6.79 -13.79
C ASN A 76 -10.26 -6.93 -12.38
N ALA A 77 -9.93 -8.03 -11.71
CA ALA A 77 -10.34 -8.24 -10.32
C ALA A 77 -9.69 -7.18 -9.40
N PRO A 78 -10.39 -6.69 -8.36
CA PRO A 78 -9.81 -5.77 -7.38
C PRO A 78 -8.56 -6.35 -6.71
N ILE A 79 -7.55 -5.49 -6.48
CA ILE A 79 -6.23 -5.89 -5.93
C ILE A 79 -6.36 -6.45 -4.52
N GLY A 80 -7.34 -5.98 -3.74
CA GLY A 80 -7.58 -6.45 -2.36
C GLY A 80 -8.25 -7.81 -2.26
N PHE A 81 -8.65 -8.43 -3.39
CA PHE A 81 -9.32 -9.73 -3.35
C PHE A 81 -8.34 -10.85 -3.06
N THR A 82 -8.81 -11.81 -2.26
CA THR A 82 -8.06 -13.04 -1.99
C THR A 82 -7.79 -13.79 -3.30
N PRO A 83 -6.71 -14.59 -3.36
CA PRO A 83 -6.39 -15.40 -4.54
C PRO A 83 -7.58 -16.23 -5.02
N GLN A 84 -8.31 -16.84 -4.09
CA GLN A 84 -9.49 -17.66 -4.40
C GLN A 84 -10.64 -16.85 -5.02
N ALA A 85 -10.88 -15.63 -4.54
CA ALA A 85 -11.90 -14.75 -5.10
C ALA A 85 -11.51 -14.26 -6.51
N ARG A 86 -10.22 -14.05 -6.77
CA ARG A 86 -9.71 -13.68 -8.09
C ARG A 86 -9.90 -14.80 -9.13
N GLU A 87 -9.73 -16.07 -8.76
CA GLU A 87 -10.03 -17.20 -9.67
C GLU A 87 -11.48 -17.20 -10.17
N GLN A 88 -12.41 -16.83 -9.29
CA GLN A 88 -13.83 -16.84 -9.61
C GLN A 88 -14.28 -15.58 -10.34
N TRP A 89 -13.42 -14.57 -10.48
CA TRP A 89 -13.76 -13.28 -11.06
C TRP A 89 -14.29 -13.38 -12.50
N ALA A 90 -13.73 -14.30 -13.29
CA ALA A 90 -14.18 -14.55 -14.66
C ALA A 90 -15.66 -14.98 -14.72
N SER A 91 -16.16 -15.65 -13.67
CA SER A 91 -17.55 -16.13 -13.58
C SER A 91 -18.55 -15.07 -13.08
N VAL A 92 -18.05 -13.92 -12.60
CA VAL A 92 -18.91 -12.83 -12.12
C VAL A 92 -19.58 -12.14 -13.32
N PRO A 93 -20.91 -11.87 -13.28
CA PRO A 93 -21.58 -11.12 -14.33
C PRO A 93 -21.04 -9.70 -14.48
N ASP A 94 -20.97 -9.18 -15.70
CA ASP A 94 -20.31 -7.90 -15.98
C ASP A 94 -20.96 -6.70 -15.28
N VAL A 95 -22.30 -6.71 -15.12
CA VAL A 95 -23.04 -5.69 -14.34
C VAL A 95 -22.54 -5.62 -12.89
N VAL A 96 -22.16 -6.76 -12.30
CA VAL A 96 -21.62 -6.81 -10.94
C VAL A 96 -20.16 -6.32 -10.92
N LYS A 97 -19.36 -6.67 -11.95
CA LYS A 97 -17.98 -6.18 -12.08
C LYS A 97 -17.92 -4.65 -12.20
N GLU A 98 -18.81 -4.07 -12.99
CA GLU A 98 -18.93 -2.61 -13.14
C GLU A 98 -19.31 -1.93 -11.83
N GLN A 99 -20.28 -2.49 -11.08
CA GLN A 99 -20.68 -1.95 -9.79
C GLN A 99 -19.57 -2.04 -8.73
N ILE A 100 -18.80 -3.13 -8.73
CA ILE A 100 -17.63 -3.28 -7.85
C ILE A 100 -16.56 -2.26 -8.22
N GLN A 101 -16.27 -2.08 -9.51
CA GLN A 101 -15.29 -1.10 -9.95
C GLN A 101 -15.67 0.33 -9.57
N LYS A 102 -16.95 0.69 -9.71
CA LYS A 102 -17.46 1.99 -9.27
C LYS A 102 -17.27 2.19 -7.76
N ARG A 103 -17.61 1.19 -6.95
CA ARG A 103 -17.38 1.19 -5.49
C ARG A 103 -15.90 1.34 -5.14
N GLU A 104 -15.01 0.64 -5.82
CA GLU A 104 -13.56 0.75 -5.60
C GLU A 104 -13.05 2.16 -5.91
N GLN A 105 -13.55 2.81 -6.97
CA GLN A 105 -13.21 4.20 -7.29
C GLN A 105 -13.71 5.17 -6.21
N GLU A 106 -14.94 5.00 -5.72
CA GLU A 106 -15.48 5.79 -4.61
C GLU A 106 -14.64 5.65 -3.33
N ILE A 107 -14.24 4.42 -3.00
CA ILE A 107 -13.35 4.13 -1.88
C ILE A 107 -11.99 4.78 -2.09
N GLU A 108 -11.41 4.68 -3.29
CA GLU A 108 -10.12 5.29 -3.59
C GLU A 108 -10.16 6.82 -3.41
N VAL A 109 -11.22 7.47 -3.88
CA VAL A 109 -11.44 8.90 -3.68
C VAL A 109 -11.56 9.23 -2.19
N ALA A 110 -12.35 8.46 -1.43
CA ALA A 110 -12.48 8.66 0.01
C ALA A 110 -11.15 8.48 0.75
N VAL A 111 -10.39 7.43 0.42
CA VAL A 111 -9.06 7.16 1.00
C VAL A 111 -8.07 8.28 0.67
N ARG A 112 -8.08 8.77 -0.58
CA ARG A 112 -7.24 9.91 -0.99
C ARG A 112 -7.61 11.18 -0.22
N GLY A 113 -8.90 11.43 0.00
CA GLY A 113 -9.36 12.57 0.81
C GLY A 113 -8.87 12.51 2.26
N VAL A 114 -8.82 11.32 2.86
CA VAL A 114 -8.31 11.12 4.23
C VAL A 114 -6.77 11.09 4.29
N ALA A 115 -6.10 10.79 3.18
CA ALA A 115 -4.64 10.67 3.14
C ALA A 115 -3.93 11.98 3.51
N GLU A 116 -4.45 13.13 3.08
CA GLU A 116 -3.88 14.43 3.44
C GLU A 116 -4.01 14.69 4.95
N SER A 117 -5.19 14.45 5.53
CA SER A 117 -5.42 14.57 6.97
C SER A 117 -4.48 13.66 7.77
N ARG A 118 -4.27 12.42 7.31
CA ARG A 118 -3.32 11.49 7.95
C ARG A 118 -1.87 11.98 7.87
N ARG A 119 -1.45 12.58 6.74
CA ARG A 119 -0.11 13.15 6.59
C ARG A 119 0.10 14.31 7.57
N THR A 120 -0.86 15.22 7.66
CA THR A 120 -0.81 16.34 8.59
C THR A 120 -0.78 15.86 10.04
N HIS A 121 -1.65 14.90 10.39
CA HIS A 121 -1.69 14.33 11.72
C HIS A 121 -0.35 13.67 12.07
N LYS A 122 0.21 12.87 11.15
CA LYS A 122 1.54 12.26 11.33
C LYS A 122 2.64 13.31 11.52
N ALA A 123 2.66 14.37 10.72
CA ALA A 123 3.65 15.43 10.84
C ALA A 123 3.57 16.15 12.19
N ILE A 124 2.35 16.43 12.67
CA ILE A 124 2.13 17.05 13.98
C ILE A 124 2.54 16.09 15.10
N THR A 125 2.20 14.81 15.00
CA THR A 125 2.59 13.80 16.00
C THR A 125 4.11 13.60 16.05
N ASP A 126 4.78 13.51 14.90
CA ASP A 126 6.23 13.35 14.82
C ASP A 126 6.95 14.59 15.40
N LEU A 127 6.44 15.79 15.14
CA LEU A 127 6.93 17.03 15.73
C LEU A 127 6.69 17.06 17.25
N SER A 128 5.48 16.73 17.67
CA SER A 128 5.07 16.63 19.07
C SER A 128 5.98 15.69 19.85
N ASN A 129 6.28 14.51 19.30
CA ASN A 129 7.19 13.55 19.93
C ASN A 129 8.60 14.11 20.11
N SER A 130 9.09 14.88 19.14
CA SER A 130 10.41 15.51 19.20
C SER A 130 10.52 16.58 20.28
N TYR A 131 9.40 17.24 20.62
CA TYR A 131 9.34 18.34 21.59
C TYR A 131 8.46 18.02 22.82
N ALA A 132 8.15 16.74 23.06
CA ALA A 132 7.20 16.33 24.10
C ALA A 132 7.64 16.79 25.50
N SER A 133 8.94 16.77 25.78
CA SER A 133 9.51 17.25 27.05
C SER A 133 9.32 18.75 27.24
N VAL A 134 9.42 19.54 26.17
CA VAL A 134 9.21 21.00 26.19
C VAL A 134 7.73 21.32 26.38
N MET A 135 6.84 20.63 25.66
CA MET A 135 5.39 20.82 25.81
C MET A 135 4.90 20.44 27.20
N ALA A 136 5.42 19.36 27.78
CA ALA A 136 5.11 18.95 29.15
C ALA A 136 5.60 20.00 30.17
N ALA A 137 6.74 20.63 29.93
CA ALA A 137 7.26 21.71 30.77
C ALA A 137 6.41 23.00 30.68
N GLU A 138 5.81 23.26 29.51
CA GLU A 138 4.86 24.35 29.28
C GLU A 138 3.43 24.04 29.74
N GLY A 139 3.18 22.83 30.26
CA GLY A 139 1.87 22.41 30.77
C GLY A 139 0.83 22.12 29.69
N ALA A 140 1.25 21.89 28.44
CA ALA A 140 0.35 21.49 27.37
C ALA A 140 0.16 19.96 27.35
N GLU A 141 -1.08 19.50 27.49
CA GLU A 141 -1.43 18.08 27.46
C GLU A 141 -1.55 17.53 26.02
N ASN A 142 -1.85 18.42 25.07
CA ASN A 142 -1.99 18.08 23.66
C ASN A 142 -1.20 19.06 22.77
N PRO A 143 -0.54 18.61 21.70
CA PRO A 143 0.20 19.47 20.77
C PRO A 143 -0.66 20.59 20.17
N MET A 144 -1.96 20.37 19.94
CA MET A 144 -2.86 21.39 19.41
C MET A 144 -3.06 22.55 20.40
N GLN A 145 -3.13 22.27 21.70
CA GLN A 145 -3.22 23.31 22.73
C GLN A 145 -1.93 24.13 22.82
N ALA A 146 -0.76 23.48 22.70
CA ALA A 146 0.53 24.15 22.65
C ALA A 146 0.61 25.10 21.44
N ILE A 147 0.19 24.62 20.28
CA ILE A 147 0.16 25.39 19.03
C ILE A 147 -0.82 26.57 19.15
N GLU A 148 -2.01 26.36 19.70
CA GLU A 148 -2.99 27.43 19.94
C GLU A 148 -2.44 28.52 20.88
N GLY A 149 -1.82 28.12 21.99
CA GLY A 149 -1.19 29.04 22.95
C GLY A 149 -0.08 29.88 22.30
N MET A 150 0.73 29.25 21.44
CA MET A 150 1.75 29.95 20.66
C MET A 150 1.13 30.96 19.69
N PHE A 151 0.10 30.56 18.93
CA PHE A 151 -0.59 31.46 18.01
C PHE A 151 -1.25 32.63 18.72
N LYS A 152 -1.85 32.41 19.90
CA LYS A 152 -2.43 33.48 20.71
C LYS A 152 -1.36 34.48 21.17
N THR A 153 -0.22 33.98 21.63
CA THR A 153 0.91 34.83 22.05
C THR A 153 1.43 35.67 20.88
N VAL A 154 1.60 35.06 19.70
CA VAL A 154 2.03 35.77 18.48
C VAL A 154 0.99 36.80 18.03
N ALA A 155 -0.31 36.46 18.10
CA ALA A 155 -1.39 37.37 17.75
C ALA A 155 -1.41 38.58 18.69
N GLU A 156 -1.25 38.39 19.99
CA GLU A 156 -1.16 39.47 20.98
C GLU A 156 0.06 40.37 20.75
N LEU A 157 1.21 39.80 20.41
CA LEU A 157 2.43 40.56 20.10
C LEU A 157 2.33 41.34 18.77
N ARG A 158 1.61 40.81 17.78
CA ARG A 158 1.54 41.39 16.43
C ARG A 158 0.39 42.39 16.25
N VAL A 159 -0.76 42.09 16.83
CA VAL A 159 -2.01 42.86 16.65
C VAL A 159 -2.31 43.74 17.88
N GLY A 160 -1.77 43.41 19.04
CA GLY A 160 -1.98 44.16 20.27
C GLY A 160 -1.36 45.57 20.26
N SER A 161 -1.79 46.40 21.20
CA SER A 161 -1.16 47.71 21.42
C SER A 161 0.31 47.55 21.86
N PRO A 162 1.18 48.56 21.62
CA PRO A 162 2.58 48.51 22.03
C PRO A 162 2.77 48.19 23.52
N GLN A 163 1.89 48.70 24.37
CA GLN A 163 1.90 48.46 25.81
C GLN A 163 1.53 47.01 26.15
N GLN A 164 0.58 46.41 25.44
CA GLN A 164 0.21 45.00 25.62
C GLN A 164 1.33 44.06 25.15
N ALA A 165 1.94 44.37 24.00
CA ALA A 165 3.06 43.59 23.48
C ALA A 165 4.27 43.64 24.44
N ALA A 166 4.59 44.82 24.98
CA ALA A 166 5.65 44.98 25.98
C ALA A 166 5.36 44.20 27.27
N GLY A 167 4.11 44.24 27.76
CA GLY A 167 3.68 43.46 28.92
C GLY A 167 3.81 41.95 28.70
N LYS A 168 3.43 41.46 27.50
CA LYS A 168 3.57 40.04 27.13
C LYS A 168 5.02 39.61 26.98
N MET A 169 5.86 40.45 26.38
CA MET A 169 7.31 40.20 26.30
C MET A 169 7.95 40.13 27.68
N ALA A 170 7.58 41.02 28.60
CA ALA A 170 8.06 40.98 29.98
C ALA A 170 7.66 39.68 30.71
N GLN A 171 6.45 39.18 30.48
CA GLN A 171 6.00 37.88 31.01
C GLN A 171 6.84 36.71 30.45
N LEU A 172 7.12 36.70 29.14
CA LEU A 172 7.95 35.68 28.50
C LEU A 172 9.39 35.70 29.03
N ILE A 173 9.99 36.88 29.18
CA ILE A 173 11.35 37.05 29.75
C ILE A 173 11.40 36.46 31.16
N GLN A 174 10.39 36.74 31.99
CA GLN A 174 10.31 36.23 33.35
C GLN A 174 10.07 34.71 33.39
N HIS A 175 9.21 34.18 32.51
CA HIS A 175 8.87 32.75 32.43
C HIS A 175 10.05 31.89 31.99
N TYR A 176 10.79 32.31 30.96
CA TYR A 176 11.96 31.58 30.46
C TYR A 176 13.27 31.90 31.20
N GLY A 177 13.24 32.80 32.18
CA GLY A 177 14.41 33.18 32.97
C GLY A 177 15.50 33.88 32.15
N VAL A 178 15.12 34.67 31.14
CA VAL A 178 16.08 35.41 30.31
C VAL A 178 16.65 36.57 31.12
N ASP A 179 17.99 36.64 31.21
CA ASP A 179 18.66 37.74 31.89
C ASP A 179 18.47 39.06 31.13
N ILE A 180 17.95 40.08 31.81
CA ILE A 180 17.60 41.38 31.21
C ILE A 180 18.85 42.13 30.76
N GLN A 181 19.99 41.98 31.46
CA GLN A 181 21.25 42.61 31.07
C GLN A 181 21.81 41.93 29.82
N MET A 182 21.72 40.60 29.74
CA MET A 182 22.08 39.87 28.52
C MET A 182 21.16 40.23 27.35
N LEU A 183 19.86 40.42 27.60
CA LEU A 183 18.89 40.83 26.59
C LEU A 183 19.14 42.27 26.10
N ASP A 184 19.36 43.22 27.01
CA ASP A 184 19.70 44.61 26.68
C ASP A 184 21.00 44.69 25.86
N GLN A 185 21.97 43.84 26.19
CA GLN A 185 23.22 43.73 25.44
C GLN A 185 23.03 43.12 24.04
N ALA A 186 22.16 42.11 23.90
CA ALA A 186 21.78 41.55 22.60
C ALA A 186 20.97 42.54 21.74
N LEU A 187 20.08 43.32 22.35
CA LEU A 187 19.24 44.32 21.67
C LEU A 187 20.01 45.59 21.27
N SER A 188 21.00 46.00 22.07
CA SER A 188 21.88 47.15 21.78
C SER A 188 22.94 46.84 20.72
N GLY A 189 23.05 45.57 20.28
CA GLY A 189 24.02 45.14 19.28
C GLY A 189 25.45 45.12 19.79
N GLN A 190 25.66 45.22 21.11
CA GLN A 190 26.97 45.01 21.72
C GLN A 190 27.21 43.52 21.85
N GLU A 191 27.70 42.91 20.77
CA GLU A 191 28.32 41.59 20.83
C GLU A 191 29.30 41.56 22.01
N VAL A 192 29.16 40.55 22.86
CA VAL A 192 30.18 40.21 23.84
C VAL A 192 31.43 39.86 23.04
N GLN A 193 32.34 40.83 22.89
CA GLN A 193 33.66 40.56 22.37
C GLN A 193 34.45 39.76 23.41
N SER A 194 34.15 38.47 23.51
CA SER A 194 35.10 37.49 23.99
C SER A 194 36.14 37.26 22.88
N THR A 195 36.98 38.28 22.63
CA THR A 195 38.01 38.31 21.57
C THR A 195 39.03 37.17 21.69
N GLU A 196 39.22 36.63 22.89
CA GLU A 196 40.06 35.44 23.12
C GLU A 196 39.38 34.14 22.68
N VAL A 197 38.05 34.06 22.81
CA VAL A 197 37.29 32.87 22.40
C VAL A 197 37.17 32.82 20.88
N SER A 198 36.97 33.96 20.21
CA SER A 198 36.83 34.00 18.74
C SER A 198 38.11 33.62 17.99
N GLN A 199 39.29 34.06 18.44
CA GLN A 199 40.56 33.64 17.83
C GLN A 199 40.87 32.16 18.06
N MET A 200 40.55 31.64 19.25
CA MET A 200 40.71 30.22 19.53
C MET A 200 39.74 29.35 18.71
N GLN A 201 38.50 29.82 18.52
CA GLN A 201 37.49 29.18 17.69
C GLN A 201 37.91 29.13 16.22
N GLN A 202 38.43 30.25 15.68
CA GLN A 202 38.93 30.30 14.30
C GLN A 202 40.12 29.36 14.06
N MET A 203 41.05 29.24 15.02
CA MET A 203 42.16 28.31 14.91
C MET A 203 41.70 26.85 15.04
N LEU A 204 40.70 26.58 15.87
CA LEU A 204 40.09 25.26 16.02
C LEU A 204 39.35 24.85 14.73
N ASP A 205 38.56 25.74 14.14
CA ASP A 205 37.87 25.51 12.86
C ASP A 205 38.86 25.26 11.72
N GLN A 206 39.97 25.99 11.65
CA GLN A 206 41.02 25.76 10.66
C GLN A 206 41.65 24.35 10.79
N ARG A 207 41.77 23.84 12.03
CA ARG A 207 42.29 22.49 12.31
C ARG A 207 41.26 21.39 12.11
N LEU A 208 39.98 21.68 12.35
CA LEU A 208 38.88 20.73 12.20
C LEU A 208 38.33 20.69 10.76
N ALA A 209 38.61 21.68 9.92
CA ALA A 209 38.15 21.72 8.53
C ALA A 209 38.47 20.43 7.72
N PRO A 210 39.68 19.83 7.80
CA PRO A 210 39.98 18.57 7.13
C PRO A 210 39.19 17.39 7.71
N LEU A 211 38.94 17.41 9.02
CA LEU A 211 38.16 16.38 9.72
C LEU A 211 36.67 16.47 9.36
N GLN A 212 36.14 17.69 9.26
CA GLN A 212 34.78 17.96 8.77
C GLN A 212 34.61 17.51 7.32
N GLN A 213 35.58 17.79 6.44
CA GLN A 213 35.54 17.29 5.06
C GLN A 213 35.54 15.75 5.01
N MET A 214 36.38 15.09 5.82
CA MET A 214 36.40 13.63 5.89
C MET A 214 35.07 13.07 6.41
N TYR A 215 34.50 13.66 7.46
CA TYR A 215 33.22 13.24 8.03
C TYR A 215 32.06 13.44 7.05
N GLN A 216 32.04 14.58 6.34
CA GLN A 216 31.03 14.86 5.32
C GLN A 216 31.17 13.90 4.13
N GLN A 217 32.38 13.58 3.70
CA GLN A 217 32.63 12.57 2.66
C GLN A 217 32.20 11.16 3.11
N GLN A 218 32.44 10.80 4.37
CA GLN A 218 32.01 9.52 4.93
C GLN A 218 30.49 9.42 5.03
N GLN A 219 29.81 10.48 5.50
CA GLN A 219 28.35 10.51 5.53
C GLN A 219 27.76 10.40 4.13
N GLN A 220 28.30 11.15 3.17
CA GLN A 220 27.82 11.12 1.80
C GLN A 220 28.06 9.74 1.16
N GLY A 221 29.20 9.09 1.44
CA GLY A 221 29.46 7.72 1.01
C GLY A 221 28.48 6.70 1.58
N GLN A 222 28.15 6.80 2.88
CA GLN A 222 27.14 5.92 3.50
C GLN A 222 25.73 6.15 2.92
N GLN A 223 25.33 7.41 2.68
CA GLN A 223 24.04 7.70 2.05
C GLN A 223 23.97 7.15 0.63
N VAL A 224 25.01 7.35 -0.18
CA VAL A 224 25.06 6.83 -1.55
C VAL A 224 25.01 5.31 -1.55
N GLN A 225 25.72 4.65 -0.63
CA GLN A 225 25.69 3.20 -0.51
C GLN A 225 24.31 2.67 -0.10
N GLN A 226 23.64 3.32 0.86
CA GLN A 226 22.26 2.97 1.22
C GLN A 226 21.29 3.19 0.07
N GLN A 227 21.38 4.32 -0.63
CA GLN A 227 20.51 4.60 -1.79
C GLN A 227 20.74 3.58 -2.91
N GLN A 228 21.99 3.24 -3.23
CA GLN A 228 22.28 2.23 -4.26
C GLN A 228 21.76 0.86 -3.86
N ALA A 229 21.92 0.44 -2.60
CA ALA A 229 21.38 -0.82 -2.12
C ALA A 229 19.84 -0.85 -2.19
N GLN A 230 19.18 0.24 -1.81
CA GLN A 230 17.72 0.37 -1.92
C GLN A 230 17.25 0.37 -3.37
N GLN A 231 17.96 1.05 -4.28
CA GLN A 231 17.64 1.05 -5.70
C GLN A 231 17.75 -0.35 -6.31
N GLN A 232 18.84 -1.07 -6.04
CA GLN A 232 19.02 -2.45 -6.51
C GLN A 232 17.90 -3.37 -6.04
N VAL A 233 17.53 -3.27 -4.76
CA VAL A 233 16.42 -4.03 -4.18
C VAL A 233 15.09 -3.68 -4.86
N ASN A 234 14.82 -2.40 -5.11
CA ASN A 234 13.58 -1.97 -5.77
C ASN A 234 13.51 -2.42 -7.23
N ASP A 235 14.63 -2.40 -7.97
CA ASP A 235 14.69 -2.85 -9.36
C ASP A 235 14.50 -4.37 -9.47
N GLU A 236 15.12 -5.13 -8.57
CA GLU A 236 14.94 -6.58 -8.46
C GLU A 236 13.49 -6.92 -8.10
N LEU A 237 12.93 -6.22 -7.09
CA LEU A 237 11.54 -6.41 -6.68
C LEU A 237 10.55 -6.07 -7.79
N LYS A 238 10.79 -5.01 -8.56
CA LYS A 238 9.94 -4.63 -9.69
C LYS A 238 9.95 -5.72 -10.77
N THR A 239 11.14 -6.15 -11.16
CA THR A 239 11.32 -7.21 -12.17
C THR A 239 10.68 -8.52 -11.70
N PHE A 240 10.79 -8.83 -10.41
CA PHE A 240 10.18 -10.01 -9.82
C PHE A 240 8.66 -9.90 -9.73
N SER A 241 8.15 -8.74 -9.32
CA SER A 241 6.71 -8.47 -9.17
C SER A 241 5.94 -8.62 -10.48
N ASP A 242 6.59 -8.40 -11.63
CA ASP A 242 5.95 -8.57 -12.95
C ASP A 242 5.69 -10.06 -13.29
N SER A 243 6.45 -10.99 -12.71
CA SER A 243 6.28 -12.44 -12.95
C SER A 243 5.54 -13.18 -11.83
N ALA A 244 5.45 -12.58 -10.63
CA ALA A 244 4.86 -13.21 -9.45
C ALA A 244 3.37 -12.86 -9.27
N GLU A 245 2.48 -13.80 -9.60
CA GLU A 245 1.02 -13.62 -9.57
C GLU A 245 0.45 -13.26 -8.18
N PHE A 246 0.96 -13.90 -7.12
CA PHE A 246 0.47 -13.72 -5.74
C PHE A 246 1.31 -12.75 -4.92
N ILE A 247 2.19 -11.96 -5.57
CA ILE A 247 3.14 -11.09 -4.87
C ILE A 247 2.43 -10.12 -3.91
N ASN A 248 1.26 -9.60 -4.29
CA ASN A 248 0.50 -8.68 -3.46
C ASN A 248 -0.01 -9.31 -2.15
N ASP A 249 -0.28 -10.61 -2.16
CA ASP A 249 -0.76 -11.35 -0.99
C ASP A 249 0.38 -11.74 -0.04
N VAL A 250 1.58 -11.99 -0.59
CA VAL A 250 2.71 -12.50 0.20
C VAL A 250 3.81 -11.47 0.48
N ARG A 251 3.75 -10.26 -0.09
CA ARG A 251 4.84 -9.26 0.03
C ARG A 251 5.25 -8.94 1.46
N TYR A 252 4.30 -8.93 2.40
CA TYR A 252 4.60 -8.66 3.82
C TYR A 252 5.26 -9.86 4.48
N ASP A 253 4.72 -11.06 4.28
CA ASP A 253 5.31 -12.31 4.77
C ASP A 253 6.71 -12.54 4.19
N MET A 254 6.92 -12.19 2.91
CA MET A 254 8.22 -12.21 2.26
C MET A 254 9.20 -11.24 2.90
N ALA A 255 8.77 -10.01 3.21
CA ALA A 255 9.60 -9.02 3.88
C ALA A 255 10.06 -9.52 5.26
N ASP A 256 9.14 -10.08 6.05
CA ASP A 256 9.43 -10.65 7.36
C ASP A 256 10.40 -11.84 7.26
N LEU A 257 10.19 -12.71 6.27
CA LEU A 257 11.02 -13.89 6.05
C LEU A 257 12.45 -13.51 5.61
N ILE A 258 12.59 -12.52 4.71
CA ILE A 258 13.88 -12.01 4.25
C ILE A 258 14.62 -11.29 5.38
N ASP A 259 13.93 -10.48 6.19
CA ASP A 259 14.52 -9.81 7.36
C ASP A 259 14.99 -10.83 8.40
N MET A 260 14.16 -11.84 8.70
CA MET A 260 14.54 -12.93 9.59
C MET A 260 15.74 -13.72 9.05
N ALA A 261 15.78 -14.02 7.76
CA ALA A 261 16.91 -14.70 7.12
C ALA A 261 18.20 -13.86 7.22
N SER A 262 18.11 -12.56 6.94
CA SER A 262 19.21 -11.60 7.03
C SER A 262 19.77 -11.53 8.46
N LYS A 263 18.91 -11.43 9.47
CA LYS A 263 19.30 -11.45 10.90
C LYS A 263 20.02 -12.73 11.29
N GLN A 264 19.70 -13.85 10.65
CA GLN A 264 20.35 -15.15 10.86
C GLN A 264 21.61 -15.34 10.00
N GLY A 265 22.05 -14.32 9.26
CA GLY A 265 23.21 -14.39 8.37
C GLY A 265 22.97 -15.24 7.12
N ARG A 266 21.72 -15.55 6.78
CA ARG A 266 21.34 -16.30 5.57
C ARG A 266 20.87 -15.33 4.50
N LYS A 267 21.45 -15.42 3.31
CA LYS A 267 20.92 -14.72 2.13
C LYS A 267 19.72 -15.50 1.59
N MET A 268 18.57 -14.84 1.49
CA MET A 268 17.36 -15.39 0.88
C MET A 268 17.01 -14.54 -0.33
N THR A 269 16.77 -15.19 -1.47
CA THR A 269 16.33 -14.50 -2.68
C THR A 269 14.84 -14.19 -2.60
N PHE A 270 14.36 -13.22 -3.40
CA PHE A 270 12.92 -12.93 -3.48
C PHE A 270 12.12 -14.14 -3.99
N GLN A 271 12.67 -14.91 -4.93
CA GLN A 271 12.05 -16.15 -5.41
C GLN A 271 11.89 -17.18 -4.30
N ASP A 272 12.95 -17.47 -3.54
CA ASP A 272 12.88 -18.45 -2.44
C ASP A 272 11.89 -18.02 -1.37
N ALA A 273 11.85 -16.71 -1.08
CA ALA A 273 10.91 -16.15 -0.13
C ALA A 273 9.46 -16.28 -0.63
N TYR A 274 9.22 -15.97 -1.90
CA TYR A 274 7.92 -16.10 -2.55
C TYR A 274 7.42 -17.54 -2.53
N ASP A 275 8.23 -18.51 -2.95
CA ASP A 275 7.85 -19.92 -3.00
C ASP A 275 7.49 -20.46 -1.61
N LYS A 276 8.29 -20.09 -0.60
CA LYS A 276 8.02 -20.43 0.80
C LYS A 276 6.72 -19.80 1.28
N CYS A 277 6.47 -18.52 0.99
CA CYS A 277 5.26 -17.84 1.43
C CYS A 277 4.01 -18.39 0.71
N CYS A 278 4.11 -18.71 -0.58
CA CYS A 278 3.03 -19.37 -1.33
C CYS A 278 2.70 -20.75 -0.76
N ALA A 279 3.70 -21.52 -0.33
CA ALA A 279 3.51 -22.82 0.31
C ALA A 279 2.92 -22.71 1.74
N MET A 280 3.30 -21.66 2.48
CA MET A 280 2.82 -21.43 3.85
C MET A 280 1.40 -20.85 3.88
N ASN A 281 0.98 -20.09 2.87
CA ASN A 281 -0.33 -19.46 2.82
C ASN A 281 -1.42 -20.49 2.42
N PRO A 282 -2.40 -20.79 3.29
CA PRO A 282 -3.43 -21.79 3.00
C PRO A 282 -4.32 -21.43 1.80
N ASN A 283 -4.53 -20.14 1.53
CA ASN A 283 -5.38 -19.70 0.42
C ASN A 283 -4.69 -19.88 -0.92
N ILE A 284 -3.40 -19.54 -1.00
CA ILE A 284 -2.59 -19.67 -2.22
C ILE A 284 -2.32 -21.14 -2.51
N SER A 285 -1.86 -21.90 -1.50
CA SER A 285 -1.60 -23.33 -1.67
C SER A 285 -2.83 -24.11 -2.12
N LYS A 286 -4.02 -23.75 -1.63
CA LYS A 286 -5.28 -24.34 -2.11
C LYS A 286 -5.57 -23.99 -3.57
N VAL A 287 -5.43 -22.73 -3.99
CA VAL A 287 -5.61 -22.33 -5.39
C VAL A 287 -4.63 -23.07 -6.31
N LEU A 288 -3.36 -23.17 -5.92
CA LEU A 288 -2.35 -23.93 -6.66
C LEU A 288 -2.69 -25.43 -6.75
N ALA A 289 -3.17 -26.03 -5.65
CA ALA A 289 -3.61 -27.42 -5.63
C ALA A 289 -4.86 -27.64 -6.51
N ASP A 290 -5.85 -26.75 -6.43
CA ASP A 290 -7.07 -26.80 -7.25
C ASP A 290 -6.70 -26.70 -8.74
N ARG A 291 -5.80 -25.78 -9.13
CA ARG A 291 -5.27 -25.69 -10.49
C ARG A 291 -4.53 -26.96 -10.94
N ALA A 292 -3.68 -27.53 -10.08
CA ALA A 292 -2.98 -28.77 -10.39
C ALA A 292 -3.93 -29.95 -10.62
N THR A 293 -4.96 -30.09 -9.78
CA THR A 293 -5.98 -31.15 -9.95
C THR A 293 -6.81 -30.94 -11.22
N ALA A 294 -7.19 -29.70 -11.55
CA ALA A 294 -7.89 -29.38 -12.78
C ALA A 294 -7.05 -29.73 -14.03
N GLN A 295 -5.76 -29.40 -14.03
CA GLN A 295 -4.84 -29.73 -15.12
C GLN A 295 -4.62 -31.25 -15.28
N GLN A 296 -4.60 -32.00 -14.18
CA GLN A 296 -4.51 -33.45 -14.23
C GLN A 296 -5.79 -34.09 -14.78
N LEU A 297 -6.96 -33.54 -14.46
CA LEU A 297 -8.25 -33.99 -14.97
C LEU A 297 -8.39 -33.74 -16.48
N THR A 298 -7.97 -32.57 -16.98
CA THR A 298 -8.02 -32.25 -18.42
C THR A 298 -7.05 -33.12 -19.22
N SER A 299 -5.80 -33.26 -18.77
CA SER A 299 -4.80 -34.12 -19.44
C SER A 299 -5.20 -35.60 -19.46
N SER A 300 -5.79 -36.11 -18.37
CA SER A 300 -6.32 -37.48 -18.32
C SER A 300 -7.55 -37.65 -19.22
N GLY A 301 -8.45 -36.67 -19.26
CA GLY A 301 -9.63 -36.64 -20.14
C GLY A 301 -9.26 -36.64 -21.62
N GLU A 302 -8.24 -35.87 -22.01
CA GLU A 302 -7.70 -35.88 -23.37
C GLU A 302 -7.04 -37.22 -23.72
N ALA A 303 -6.28 -37.82 -22.82
CA ALA A 303 -5.67 -39.12 -23.05
C ALA A 303 -6.74 -40.21 -23.25
N VAL A 304 -7.83 -40.17 -22.48
CA VAL A 304 -8.98 -41.08 -22.61
C VAL A 304 -9.74 -40.81 -23.91
N ALA A 305 -9.96 -39.55 -24.29
CA ALA A 305 -10.61 -39.17 -25.54
C ALA A 305 -9.79 -39.61 -26.77
N ARG A 306 -8.46 -39.45 -26.73
CA ARG A 306 -7.53 -39.93 -27.78
C ARG A 306 -7.58 -41.46 -27.90
N LYS A 307 -7.60 -42.19 -26.78
CA LYS A 307 -7.75 -43.66 -26.78
C LYS A 307 -9.10 -44.13 -27.33
N ARG A 308 -10.20 -43.42 -27.02
CA ARG A 308 -11.53 -43.72 -27.56
C ARG A 308 -11.61 -43.45 -29.07
N ASN A 309 -11.07 -42.33 -29.54
CA ASN A 309 -11.03 -42.01 -30.97
C ASN A 309 -10.16 -43.00 -31.76
N ALA A 310 -9.00 -43.41 -31.21
CA ALA A 310 -8.14 -44.43 -31.82
C ALA A 310 -8.77 -45.83 -31.85
N ASN A 311 -9.63 -46.17 -30.89
CA ASN A 311 -10.35 -47.45 -30.90
C ASN A 311 -11.55 -47.42 -31.89
N SER A 312 -12.12 -46.24 -32.14
CA SER A 312 -13.23 -46.09 -33.11
C SER A 312 -12.78 -46.19 -34.57
N SER A 313 -11.50 -45.94 -34.89
CA SER A 313 -10.94 -46.08 -36.23
C SER A 313 -10.51 -47.51 -36.60
N LEU A 314 -10.49 -48.43 -35.63
CA LEU A 314 -10.20 -49.86 -35.85
C LEU A 314 -11.45 -50.71 -36.12
N SER A 315 -12.66 -50.15 -36.00
CA SER A 315 -13.93 -50.90 -36.16
C SER A 315 -14.48 -50.94 -37.60
N ALA A 316 -13.67 -50.64 -38.62
CA ALA A 316 -14.12 -50.65 -40.02
C ALA A 316 -13.43 -51.66 -40.95
N ASN A 317 -12.47 -52.46 -40.48
CA ASN A 317 -11.86 -53.49 -41.33
C ASN A 317 -11.27 -54.67 -40.54
N SER A 318 -12.12 -55.55 -40.00
CA SER A 318 -11.73 -56.95 -39.82
C SER A 318 -12.95 -57.85 -39.96
N GLY A 319 -13.06 -58.47 -41.12
CA GLY A 319 -13.83 -59.69 -41.27
C GLY A 319 -13.04 -60.85 -40.66
N GLY A 320 -13.67 -61.59 -39.76
CA GLY A 320 -13.30 -62.97 -39.44
C GLY A 320 -12.62 -63.19 -38.09
N ALA A 321 -13.19 -64.17 -37.38
CA ALA A 321 -12.69 -64.88 -36.19
C ALA A 321 -13.03 -64.27 -34.82
N SER A 322 -14.03 -64.91 -34.21
CA SER A 322 -14.47 -64.86 -32.82
C SER A 322 -13.35 -64.79 -31.77
N THR A 323 -13.37 -63.76 -30.93
CA THR A 323 -12.99 -63.87 -29.52
C THR A 323 -13.98 -63.08 -28.66
N THR A 324 -14.35 -63.71 -27.56
CA THR A 324 -15.40 -63.37 -26.58
C THR A 324 -15.25 -61.95 -26.00
N PRO A 325 -16.35 -61.21 -25.72
CA PRO A 325 -16.26 -59.87 -25.15
C PRO A 325 -15.57 -59.89 -23.79
N LYS A 326 -14.51 -59.09 -23.63
CA LYS A 326 -13.87 -58.80 -22.34
C LYS A 326 -14.84 -57.97 -21.51
N ASP A 327 -15.58 -58.68 -20.67
CA ASP A 327 -16.52 -58.11 -19.70
C ASP A 327 -15.74 -57.18 -18.75
N LEU A 328 -16.25 -55.96 -18.53
CA LEU A 328 -15.72 -54.94 -17.61
C LEU A 328 -15.97 -55.33 -16.13
N SER A 329 -15.87 -56.62 -15.83
CA SER A 329 -16.03 -57.15 -14.49
C SER A 329 -14.71 -57.04 -13.73
N LEU A 330 -14.80 -56.90 -12.40
CA LEU A 330 -13.67 -56.91 -11.45
C LEU A 330 -12.66 -58.04 -11.70
N ARG A 331 -13.11 -59.16 -12.27
CA ARG A 331 -12.25 -60.29 -12.66
C ARG A 331 -11.29 -59.93 -13.81
N GLY A 332 -11.74 -59.17 -14.80
CA GLY A 332 -10.91 -58.75 -15.95
C GLY A 332 -9.85 -57.72 -15.59
N GLU A 333 -10.08 -56.93 -14.54
CA GLU A 333 -9.12 -55.97 -13.99
C GLU A 333 -8.03 -56.69 -13.17
N LEU A 334 -8.41 -57.69 -12.37
CA LEU A 334 -7.46 -58.53 -11.63
C LEU A 334 -6.57 -59.39 -12.53
N GLU A 335 -7.08 -59.93 -13.64
CA GLU A 335 -6.26 -60.64 -14.63
C GLU A 335 -5.25 -59.71 -15.31
N SER A 336 -5.62 -58.45 -15.57
CA SER A 336 -4.68 -57.49 -16.18
C SER A 336 -3.57 -57.01 -15.24
N LEU A 337 -3.85 -56.99 -13.92
CA LEU A 337 -2.85 -56.70 -12.89
C LEU A 337 -1.86 -57.85 -12.69
N TRP A 338 -2.29 -59.09 -12.93
CA TRP A 338 -1.45 -60.27 -12.82
C TRP A 338 -0.51 -60.43 -14.03
N ASP A 339 -1.00 -60.15 -15.24
CA ASP A 339 -0.22 -60.24 -16.49
C ASP A 339 0.90 -59.20 -16.59
N GLY A 340 0.85 -58.13 -15.78
CA GLY A 340 1.87 -57.09 -15.72
C GLY A 340 3.09 -57.41 -14.84
N TYR A 341 3.17 -58.62 -14.27
CA TYR A 341 4.22 -59.03 -13.32
C TYR A 341 5.13 -60.17 -13.83
N GLU A 342 5.06 -60.54 -15.10
CA GLU A 342 6.00 -61.48 -15.75
C GLU A 342 7.13 -60.78 -16.52
#